data_AF-A0A7Y5R878-F1
#
_entry.id   AF-A0A7Y5R878-F1
#
_cell.length_a   1.000
_cell.length_b   1.000
_cell.length_c   1.000
_cell.angle_alpha   90.00
_cell.angle_beta   90.00
_cell.angle_gamma   90.00
#
_symmetry.space_group_name_H-M   'P 1'
#
loop_
_entity.id
_entity.type
_entity.pdbx_description
1 polymer ?
#
loop_
_entity_poly.entity_id
_entity_poly.type
_entity_poly.pdbx_seq_one_letter_code
_entity_poly.pdbx_strand_id
1 'polypeptide(L)'
;MDQKQLLISQLDRRMALFAGVKGLPMPGEGWIHAIRTALGMSLKQLSKRLGITPQGTKDLERREREGAITLQRLRDAAAALDMQLVYGFVPKEESLDKLIEKRALQLAREIVMDTAHTMHLENQEIDPIALEEAIKKRAEKIKNELPKSLWN
;
A
#
# COMPACT_ATOMS: atom_id res chain seq x y z
N MET A 1 23.88 3.06 11.95
CA MET A 1 22.46 3.04 11.51
C MET A 1 22.07 1.60 11.25
N ASP A 2 20.93 1.19 11.80
CA ASP A 2 20.47 -0.20 11.76
C ASP A 2 20.11 -0.61 10.31
N GLN A 3 20.47 -1.83 9.89
CA GLN A 3 20.33 -2.31 8.50
C GLN A 3 18.87 -2.21 8.00
N LYS A 4 17.90 -2.39 8.90
CA LYS A 4 16.47 -2.28 8.59
C LYS A 4 16.04 -0.85 8.25
N GLN A 5 16.53 0.15 8.99
CA GLN A 5 16.19 1.56 8.74
C GLN A 5 16.70 2.02 7.38
N LEU A 6 17.88 1.54 6.98
CA LEU A 6 18.41 1.79 5.64
C LEU A 6 17.52 1.19 4.54
N LEU A 7 17.06 -0.05 4.73
CA LEU A 7 16.15 -0.71 3.78
C LEU A 7 14.82 0.04 3.66
N ILE A 8 14.24 0.49 4.78
CA ILE A 8 13.00 1.28 4.79
C ILE A 8 13.19 2.58 3.99
N SER A 9 14.27 3.32 4.25
CA SER A 9 14.55 4.57 3.53
C SER A 9 14.73 4.35 2.02
N GLN A 10 15.40 3.26 1.61
CA GLN A 10 15.57 2.92 0.21
C GLN A 10 14.23 2.57 -0.47
N LEU A 11 13.36 1.84 0.23
CA LEU A 11 12.02 1.52 -0.28
C LEU A 11 11.16 2.78 -0.40
N ASP A 12 11.18 3.66 0.61
CA ASP A 12 10.45 4.94 0.56
C ASP A 12 10.87 5.79 -0.64
N ARG A 13 12.17 5.90 -0.92
CA ARG A 13 12.67 6.61 -2.11
C ARG A 13 12.13 6.02 -3.42
N ARG A 14 12.01 4.69 -3.51
CA ARG A 14 11.44 4.03 -4.69
C ARG A 14 9.93 4.25 -4.79
N MET A 15 9.21 4.14 -3.68
CA MET A 15 7.75 4.37 -3.64
C MET A 15 7.39 5.83 -3.94
N ALA A 16 8.24 6.78 -3.57
CA ALA A 16 8.06 8.20 -3.89
C ALA A 16 7.97 8.47 -5.40
N LEU A 17 8.63 7.66 -6.24
CA LEU A 17 8.53 7.76 -7.70
C LEU A 17 7.11 7.49 -8.22
N PHE A 18 6.29 6.77 -7.46
CA PHE A 18 4.89 6.47 -7.80
C PHE A 18 3.90 7.46 -7.17
N ALA A 19 4.34 8.41 -6.36
CA ALA A 19 3.47 9.32 -5.62
C ALA A 19 2.54 10.13 -6.54
N GLY A 20 3.04 10.57 -7.71
CA GLY A 20 2.26 11.31 -8.70
C GLY A 20 1.11 10.51 -9.34
N VAL A 21 1.13 9.18 -9.23
CA VAL A 21 0.08 8.30 -9.80
C VAL A 21 -1.09 8.10 -8.83
N LYS A 22 -0.90 8.34 -7.53
CA LYS A 22 -1.88 8.05 -6.47
C LYS A 22 -3.24 8.74 -6.67
N GLY A 23 -3.26 9.90 -7.33
CA GLY A 23 -4.47 10.69 -7.57
C GLY A 23 -5.01 10.65 -9.00
N LEU A 24 -4.41 9.84 -9.89
CA LEU A 24 -4.85 9.81 -11.28
C LEU A 24 -6.16 9.02 -11.41
N PRO A 25 -7.22 9.60 -12.01
CA PRO A 25 -8.45 8.88 -12.25
C PRO A 25 -8.17 7.76 -13.27
N MET A 26 -8.51 6.53 -12.90
CA MET A 26 -8.47 5.42 -13.85
C MET A 26 -9.64 5.53 -14.84
N PRO A 27 -9.46 5.15 -16.11
CA PRO A 27 -10.55 5.07 -17.07
C PRO A 27 -11.69 4.18 -16.53
N GLY A 28 -12.94 4.63 -16.66
CA GLY A 28 -14.10 3.95 -16.06
C GLY A 28 -14.35 2.51 -16.57
N GLU A 29 -13.95 2.20 -17.81
CA GLU A 29 -14.05 0.85 -18.39
C GLU A 29 -12.72 0.07 -18.32
N GLY A 30 -11.70 0.59 -17.63
CA GLY A 30 -10.36 -0.01 -17.56
C GLY A 30 -9.40 0.45 -18.67
N TRP A 31 -8.11 0.23 -18.46
CA TRP A 31 -7.06 0.64 -19.41
C TRP A 31 -7.14 -0.16 -20.71
N ILE A 32 -7.49 -1.45 -20.64
CA ILE A 32 -7.51 -2.32 -21.81
C ILE A 32 -8.59 -1.85 -22.77
N HIS A 33 -9.81 -1.59 -22.26
CA HIS A 33 -10.90 -1.09 -23.07
C HIS A 33 -10.59 0.29 -23.66
N ALA A 34 -10.11 1.22 -22.83
CA ALA A 34 -9.82 2.59 -23.25
C ALA A 34 -8.73 2.63 -24.34
N ILE A 35 -7.64 1.90 -24.16
CA ILE A 35 -6.54 1.85 -25.14
C ILE A 35 -7.00 1.14 -26.41
N ARG A 36 -7.69 0.00 -26.30
CA ARG A 36 -8.19 -0.73 -27.47
C ARG A 36 -9.09 0.15 -28.33
N THR A 37 -10.04 0.86 -27.71
CA THR A 37 -10.98 1.73 -28.43
C THR A 37 -10.30 2.97 -29.00
N ALA A 38 -9.38 3.60 -28.26
CA ALA A 38 -8.58 4.72 -28.76
C ALA A 38 -7.73 4.36 -29.97
N LEU A 39 -7.22 3.13 -30.04
CA LEU A 39 -6.47 2.60 -31.18
C LEU A 39 -7.36 2.08 -32.32
N GLY A 40 -8.69 2.21 -32.23
CA GLY A 40 -9.63 1.74 -33.25
C GLY A 40 -9.72 0.21 -33.38
N MET A 41 -9.27 -0.53 -32.37
CA MET A 41 -9.26 -2.00 -32.40
C MET A 41 -10.61 -2.58 -31.98
N SER A 42 -11.12 -3.53 -32.77
CA SER A 42 -12.27 -4.36 -32.40
C SER A 42 -11.91 -5.41 -31.35
N LEU A 43 -12.91 -5.90 -30.61
CA LEU A 43 -12.75 -7.01 -29.67
C LEU A 43 -12.14 -8.26 -30.34
N LYS A 44 -12.51 -8.55 -31.59
CA LYS A 44 -11.99 -9.70 -32.35
C LYS A 44 -10.51 -9.54 -32.72
N GLN A 45 -10.05 -8.32 -32.97
CA GLN A 45 -8.63 -8.05 -33.23
C GLN A 45 -7.80 -8.20 -31.96
N LEU A 46 -8.27 -7.64 -30.84
CA LEU A 46 -7.58 -7.82 -29.56
C LEU A 46 -7.58 -9.30 -29.12
N SER A 47 -8.69 -10.01 -29.29
CA SER A 47 -8.77 -11.44 -28.94
C SER A 47 -7.78 -12.28 -29.73
N LYS A 48 -7.59 -11.97 -31.02
CA LYS A 48 -6.60 -12.63 -31.87
C LYS A 48 -5.17 -12.36 -31.40
N ARG A 49 -4.85 -11.11 -31.01
CA ARG A 49 -3.54 -10.74 -30.44
C ARG A 49 -3.27 -11.44 -29.10
N LEU A 50 -4.31 -11.58 -28.28
CA LEU A 50 -4.26 -12.29 -26.99
C LEU A 50 -4.26 -13.82 -27.10
N GLY A 51 -4.58 -14.38 -28.27
CA GLY A 51 -4.75 -15.83 -28.45
C GLY A 51 -5.96 -16.42 -27.72
N ILE A 52 -6.99 -15.62 -27.43
CA ILE A 52 -8.21 -16.04 -26.72
C ILE A 52 -9.48 -15.74 -27.52
N THR A 53 -10.62 -16.22 -27.03
CA THR A 53 -11.92 -15.95 -27.67
C THR A 53 -12.36 -14.49 -27.48
N PRO A 54 -13.19 -13.94 -28.39
CA PRO A 54 -13.79 -12.61 -28.19
C PRO A 54 -14.57 -12.49 -26.88
N GLN A 55 -15.25 -13.56 -26.47
CA GLN A 55 -15.93 -13.64 -25.18
C GLN A 55 -14.95 -13.55 -24.01
N GLY A 56 -13.83 -14.29 -24.06
CA GLY A 56 -12.78 -14.20 -23.06
C GLY A 56 -12.14 -12.82 -22.97
N THR A 57 -12.03 -12.12 -24.11
CA THR A 57 -11.53 -10.73 -24.15
C THR A 57 -12.51 -9.76 -23.50
N LYS A 58 -13.80 -9.92 -23.76
CA LYS A 58 -14.86 -9.13 -23.10
C LYS A 58 -14.90 -9.38 -21.60
N ASP A 59 -14.76 -10.64 -21.17
CA ASP A 59 -14.68 -11.00 -19.75
C ASP A 59 -13.40 -10.44 -19.09
N LEU A 60 -12.31 -10.33 -19.84
CA LEU A 60 -11.06 -9.73 -19.38
C LEU A 60 -11.21 -8.22 -19.13
N GLU A 61 -11.80 -7.47 -20.06
CA GLU A 61 -12.14 -6.04 -19.86
C GLU A 61 -13.08 -5.86 -18.66
N ARG A 62 -14.12 -6.70 -18.53
CA ARG A 62 -15.04 -6.65 -17.39
C ARG A 62 -14.32 -6.86 -16.05
N ARG A 63 -13.45 -7.87 -15.97
CA ARG A 63 -12.69 -8.17 -14.75
C ARG A 63 -11.69 -7.09 -14.39
N GLU A 64 -11.11 -6.41 -15.37
CA GLU A 64 -10.26 -5.23 -15.10
C GLU A 64 -11.07 -4.14 -14.42
N ARG A 65 -12.22 -3.78 -15.00
CA ARG A 65 -13.14 -2.79 -14.43
C ARG A 65 -13.60 -3.15 -13.01
N GLU A 66 -13.87 -4.43 -12.76
CA GLU A 66 -14.30 -4.93 -11.45
C GLU A 66 -13.13 -5.08 -10.45
N GLY A 67 -11.87 -4.89 -10.87
CA GLY A 67 -10.69 -5.13 -10.04
C GLY A 67 -10.40 -6.60 -9.74
N ALA A 68 -11.09 -7.54 -10.42
CA ALA A 68 -10.95 -8.98 -10.25
C ALA A 68 -9.92 -9.61 -11.21
N ILE A 69 -9.27 -8.79 -12.04
CA ILE A 69 -8.24 -9.26 -12.97
C ILE A 69 -6.92 -9.55 -12.23
N THR A 70 -6.27 -10.65 -12.61
CA THR A 70 -4.94 -10.98 -12.10
C THR A 70 -3.87 -10.09 -12.76
N LEU A 71 -2.78 -9.77 -12.05
CA LEU A 71 -1.63 -9.07 -12.62
C LEU A 71 -1.06 -9.75 -13.87
N GLN A 72 -1.05 -11.10 -13.93
CA GLN A 72 -0.57 -11.81 -15.10
C GLN A 72 -1.40 -11.49 -16.35
N ARG A 73 -2.73 -11.54 -16.25
CA ARG A 73 -3.63 -11.21 -17.37
C ARG A 73 -3.53 -9.74 -17.80
N LEU A 74 -3.30 -8.82 -16.86
CA LEU A 74 -3.01 -7.42 -17.19
C LEU A 74 -1.69 -7.29 -17.98
N ARG A 75 -0.64 -8.04 -17.61
CA ARG A 75 0.62 -8.06 -18.39
C ARG A 75 0.41 -8.63 -19.79
N ASP A 76 -0.33 -9.73 -19.91
CA ASP A 76 -0.62 -10.35 -21.21
C ASP A 76 -1.38 -9.36 -22.12
N ALA A 77 -2.36 -8.64 -21.56
CA ALA A 77 -3.10 -7.62 -22.30
C ALA A 77 -2.27 -6.38 -22.64
N ALA A 78 -1.42 -5.92 -21.73
CA ALA A 78 -0.48 -4.84 -22.02
C ALA A 78 0.44 -5.24 -23.19
N ALA A 79 1.05 -6.43 -23.14
CA ALA A 79 1.91 -6.92 -24.21
C ALA A 79 1.17 -7.03 -25.56
N ALA A 80 -0.07 -7.51 -25.57
CA ALA A 80 -0.88 -7.58 -26.80
C ALA A 80 -1.22 -6.20 -27.39
N LEU A 81 -1.24 -5.16 -26.56
CA LEU A 81 -1.45 -3.77 -26.94
C LEU A 81 -0.13 -3.00 -27.20
N ASP A 82 1.02 -3.70 -27.23
CA ASP A 82 2.35 -3.10 -27.34
C ASP A 82 2.67 -2.11 -26.20
N MET A 83 2.17 -2.41 -24.99
CA MET A 83 2.31 -1.64 -23.76
C MET A 83 3.04 -2.43 -22.68
N GLN A 84 3.59 -1.72 -21.69
CA GLN A 84 4.19 -2.31 -20.50
C GLN A 84 3.35 -2.04 -19.25
N LEU A 85 2.99 -3.09 -18.51
CA LEU A 85 2.40 -2.94 -17.19
C LEU A 85 3.48 -2.57 -16.18
N VAL A 86 3.38 -1.37 -15.60
CA VAL A 86 4.18 -0.95 -14.44
C VAL A 86 3.30 -1.05 -13.20
N TYR A 87 3.76 -1.73 -12.16
CA TYR A 87 3.05 -1.85 -10.88
C TYR A 87 3.95 -1.46 -9.71
N GLY A 88 3.33 -0.94 -8.65
CA GLY A 88 4.01 -0.54 -7.44
C GLY A 88 3.02 -0.36 -6.29
N PHE A 89 3.52 -0.48 -5.07
CA PHE A 89 2.76 -0.11 -3.87
C PHE A 89 3.15 1.31 -3.47
N VAL A 90 2.14 2.11 -3.10
CA VAL A 90 2.32 3.42 -2.49
C VAL A 90 1.69 3.36 -1.10
N PRO A 91 2.39 3.84 -0.05
CA PRO A 91 1.79 3.91 1.28
C PRO A 91 0.49 4.74 1.25
N LYS A 92 -0.50 4.28 2.03
CA LYS A 92 -1.71 5.08 2.26
C LYS A 92 -1.35 6.38 2.99
N GLU A 93 -0.46 6.26 3.96
CA GLU A 93 0.28 7.35 4.61
C GLU A 93 1.35 7.93 3.68
N GLU A 94 2.08 8.95 4.13
CA GLU A 94 3.13 9.59 3.32
C GLU A 94 4.35 8.69 3.06
N SER A 95 4.71 7.82 4.01
CA SER A 95 5.89 6.94 3.91
C SER A 95 5.78 5.70 4.80
N LEU A 96 6.66 4.72 4.61
CA LEU A 96 6.84 3.58 5.51
C LEU A 96 7.32 4.04 6.89
N ASP A 97 8.18 5.05 6.96
CA ASP A 97 8.61 5.62 8.25
C ASP A 97 7.42 6.18 9.05
N LYS A 98 6.50 6.90 8.38
CA LYS A 98 5.27 7.40 9.00
C LYS A 98 4.31 6.29 9.40
N LEU A 99 4.21 5.24 8.59
CA LEU A 99 3.43 4.05 8.94
C LEU A 99 3.96 3.39 10.23
N ILE A 100 5.28 3.26 10.35
CA ILE A 100 5.96 2.69 11.53
C ILE A 100 5.78 3.60 12.74
N GLU A 101 5.98 4.91 12.59
CA GLU A 101 5.81 5.90 13.67
C GLU A 101 4.40 5.83 14.26
N LYS A 102 3.36 5.81 13.40
CA LYS A 102 1.96 5.70 13.83
C LYS A 102 1.69 4.41 14.61
N ARG A 103 2.17 3.28 14.09
CA ARG A 103 2.05 1.97 14.77
C ARG A 103 2.80 1.94 16.09
N ALA A 104 4.00 2.52 16.14
CA ALA A 104 4.82 2.56 17.34
C ALA A 104 4.17 3.41 18.43
N LEU A 105 3.57 4.55 18.07
CA LEU A 105 2.78 5.37 18.98
C LEU A 105 1.56 4.63 19.52
N GLN A 106 0.83 3.91 18.66
CA GLN A 106 -0.33 3.13 19.08
C GLN A 106 0.07 2.04 20.08
N LEU A 107 1.07 1.23 19.76
CA LEU A 107 1.55 0.17 20.64
C LEU A 107 2.15 0.72 21.95
N ALA A 108 2.90 1.83 21.88
CA ALA A 108 3.43 2.48 23.06
C ALA A 108 2.30 2.96 23.99
N ARG A 109 1.23 3.53 23.42
CA ARG A 109 0.07 3.98 24.17
C ARG A 109 -0.64 2.82 24.87
N GLU A 110 -0.83 1.71 24.18
CA GLU A 110 -1.42 0.49 24.76
C GLU A 110 -0.59 -0.01 25.96
N ILE A 111 0.73 -0.19 25.77
CA ILE A 111 1.63 -0.65 26.83
C ILE A 111 1.63 0.29 28.04
N VAL A 112 1.72 1.60 27.79
CA VAL A 112 1.80 2.60 28.87
C VAL A 112 0.46 2.72 29.60
N MET A 113 -0.68 2.64 28.89
CA MET A 113 -2.00 2.67 29.51
C MET A 113 -2.29 1.42 30.34
N ASP A 114 -1.89 0.23 29.89
CA ASP A 114 -2.01 -1.01 30.69
C ASP A 114 -1.21 -0.91 32.00
N THR A 115 0.00 -0.34 31.90
CA THR A 115 0.86 -0.10 33.06
C THR A 115 0.23 0.96 33.98
N ALA A 116 -0.27 2.06 33.43
CA ALA A 116 -0.94 3.12 34.19
C ALA A 116 -2.23 2.64 34.87
N HIS A 117 -3.00 1.75 34.24
CA HIS A 117 -4.18 1.13 34.85
C HIS A 117 -3.80 0.28 36.07
N THR A 118 -2.67 -0.43 35.99
CA THR A 118 -2.11 -1.21 37.10
C THR A 118 -1.62 -0.28 38.23
N MET A 119 -0.96 0.85 37.90
CA MET A 119 -0.47 1.83 38.88
C MET A 119 -1.59 2.69 39.50
N HIS A 120 -2.70 2.92 38.81
CA HIS A 120 -3.88 3.59 39.35
C HIS A 120 -4.57 2.74 40.43
N LEU A 121 -4.53 1.41 40.31
CA LEU A 121 -4.96 0.49 41.38
C LEU A 121 -4.05 0.58 42.62
N GLU A 122 -2.85 1.13 42.47
CA GLU A 122 -1.88 1.41 43.55
C GLU A 122 -1.96 2.87 44.07
N ASN A 123 -3.01 3.64 43.74
CA ASN A 123 -3.26 5.03 44.17
C ASN A 123 -2.18 6.05 43.76
N GLN A 124 -1.58 5.91 42.58
CA GLN A 124 -0.67 6.92 42.02
C GLN A 124 -1.34 7.70 40.89
N GLU A 125 -1.58 9.00 41.10
CA GLU A 125 -1.99 9.92 40.02
C GLU A 125 -0.78 10.24 39.14
N ILE A 126 -0.85 9.91 37.86
CA ILE A 126 0.20 10.20 36.88
C ILE A 126 -0.15 11.51 36.17
N ASP A 127 0.78 12.47 36.17
CA ASP A 127 0.65 13.71 35.40
C ASP A 127 0.46 13.40 33.89
N PRO A 128 -0.61 13.90 33.25
CA PRO A 128 -0.86 13.70 31.82
C PRO A 128 0.30 14.09 30.91
N ILE A 129 1.10 15.08 31.30
CA ILE A 129 2.28 15.51 30.54
C ILE A 129 3.37 14.44 30.59
N ALA A 130 3.68 13.94 31.79
CA ALA A 130 4.65 12.86 31.98
C ALA A 130 4.21 11.54 31.29
N LEU A 131 2.91 11.26 31.26
CA LEU A 131 2.36 10.11 30.55
C LEU A 131 2.61 10.19 29.04
N GLU A 132 2.36 11.35 28.44
CA GLU A 132 2.58 11.58 27.00
C GLU A 132 4.07 11.50 26.64
N GLU A 133 4.96 12.01 27.50
CA GLU A 133 6.41 11.87 27.33
C GLU A 133 6.85 10.40 27.40
N ALA A 134 6.30 9.62 28.33
CA ALA A 134 6.57 8.19 28.45
C ALA A 134 6.13 7.42 27.20
N ILE A 135 4.95 7.75 26.64
CA ILE A 135 4.44 7.17 25.38
C ILE A 135 5.41 7.48 24.23
N LYS A 136 5.82 8.75 24.05
CA LYS A 136 6.73 9.16 22.98
C LYS A 136 8.08 8.46 23.08
N LYS A 137 8.69 8.44 24.27
CA LYS A 137 9.97 7.76 24.51
C LYS A 137 9.88 6.26 24.24
N ARG A 138 8.77 5.64 24.62
CA ARG A 138 8.51 4.22 24.35
C ARG A 138 8.31 3.96 22.86
N ALA A 139 7.59 4.83 22.15
CA ALA A 139 7.37 4.75 20.72
C ALA A 139 8.69 4.89 19.93
N GLU A 140 9.58 5.81 20.31
CA GLU A 140 10.90 5.94 19.68
C GLU A 140 11.73 4.65 19.83
N LYS A 141 11.71 4.05 21.01
CA LYS A 141 12.40 2.76 21.24
C LYS A 141 11.82 1.66 20.36
N ILE A 142 10.49 1.55 20.27
CA ILE A 142 9.79 0.58 19.40
C ILE A 142 10.11 0.82 17.93
N LYS A 143 10.13 2.09 17.47
CA LYS A 143 10.47 2.48 16.10
C LYS A 143 11.91 2.09 15.75
N ASN A 144 12.84 2.21 16.69
CA ASN A 144 14.24 1.82 16.46
C ASN A 144 14.43 0.30 16.48
N GLU A 145 13.77 -0.42 17.40
CA GLU A 145 13.93 -1.88 17.53
C GLU A 145 13.17 -2.67 16.44
N LEU A 146 12.08 -2.09 15.89
CA LEU A 146 11.16 -2.73 14.95
C LEU A 146 10.78 -4.16 15.39
N PRO A 147 10.21 -4.32 16.59
CA PRO A 147 9.85 -5.63 17.10
C PRO A 147 8.71 -6.23 16.26
N LYS A 148 8.64 -7.56 16.19
CA LYS A 148 7.54 -8.25 15.47
C LYS A 148 6.16 -7.89 16.03
N SER A 149 6.08 -7.63 17.35
CA SER A 149 4.86 -7.21 18.04
C SER A 149 4.28 -5.89 17.54
N LEU A 150 5.05 -5.06 16.83
CA LEU A 150 4.54 -3.84 16.16
C LEU A 150 3.43 -4.15 15.14
N TRP A 151 3.41 -5.38 14.62
CA TRP A 151 2.53 -5.80 13.54
C TRP A 151 1.42 -6.76 13.97
N ASN A 152 1.39 -7.14 15.24
CA ASN A 152 0.28 -7.91 15.84
C ASN A 152 -0.89 -6.98 16.17
#